data_AF-A0A1M4THI4-F1
#
_entry.id   AF-A0A1M4THI4-F1
#
_cell.length_a   1.000
_cell.length_b   1.000
_cell.length_c   1.000
_cell.angle_alpha   90.00
_cell.angle_beta   90.00
_cell.angle_gamma   90.00
#
_symmetry.space_group_name_H-M   'P 1'
#
loop_
_entity.id
_entity.type
_entity.pdbx_description
1 polymer ?
#
loop_
_entity_poly.entity_id
_entity_poly.type
_entity_poly.pdbx_seq_one_letter_code
_entity_poly.pdbx_strand_id
1 'polypeptide(L)'
;MFGETLTEALLALPVQDLPESIVMTMAVFALLGLPLEWRKIAAVALLQTVTNLVRLLPIAFGMHTVILAISLAIYTRLFTGARFSRSFLAVIICFFCHIYY
;
A
#
# COMPACT_ATOMS: atom_id res chain seq x y z
N MET A 1 17.88 10.47 21.57
CA MET A 1 16.44 10.38 21.29
C MET A 1 16.10 10.01 19.83
N PHE A 2 17.06 9.51 19.01
CA PHE A 2 16.78 8.98 17.65
C PHE A 2 16.77 7.43 17.60
N GLY A 3 17.33 6.76 18.62
CA GLY A 3 17.45 5.30 18.64
C GLY A 3 16.17 4.56 19.04
N GLU A 4 15.37 5.13 19.95
CA GLU A 4 14.10 4.55 20.41
C GLU A 4 13.05 4.63 19.29
N THR A 5 12.94 5.77 18.60
CA THR A 5 11.99 5.97 17.49
C THR A 5 12.27 5.09 16.28
N LEU A 6 13.53 4.79 15.98
CA LEU A 6 13.90 3.93 14.85
C LEU A 6 13.56 2.46 15.13
N THR A 7 13.76 2.01 16.37
CA THR A 7 13.50 0.63 16.79
C THR A 7 11.99 0.37 16.84
N GLU A 8 11.22 1.32 17.36
CA GLU A 8 9.76 1.30 17.33
C GLU A 8 9.22 1.32 15.89
N ALA A 9 9.77 2.16 15.02
CA ALA A 9 9.39 2.18 13.60
C ALA A 9 9.73 0.87 12.87
N LEU A 10 10.88 0.26 13.19
CA LEU A 10 11.28 -1.05 12.65
C LEU A 10 10.41 -2.21 13.16
N LEU A 11 9.90 -2.12 14.39
CA LEU A 11 8.97 -3.10 14.95
C LEU A 11 7.53 -2.89 14.44
N ALA A 12 7.12 -1.64 14.20
CA ALA A 12 5.82 -1.29 13.66
C ALA A 12 5.67 -1.70 12.18
N LEU A 13 6.76 -1.66 11.41
CA LEU A 13 6.76 -2.05 9.99
C LEU A 13 6.16 -3.45 9.72
N PRO A 14 6.66 -4.55 10.32
CA PRO A 14 6.09 -5.88 10.08
C PRO A 14 4.77 -6.11 10.83
N VAL A 15 4.55 -5.47 11.98
CA VAL A 15 3.38 -5.73 12.83
C VAL A 15 2.14 -4.96 12.37
N GLN A 16 2.33 -3.77 11.81
CA GLN A 16 1.23 -2.87 11.41
C GLN A 16 1.22 -2.63 9.90
N ASP A 17 2.35 -2.22 9.30
CA ASP A 17 2.36 -1.81 7.89
C ASP A 17 2.16 -3.00 6.93
N LEU A 18 2.62 -4.19 7.32
CA LEU A 18 2.47 -5.42 6.52
C LEU A 18 1.00 -5.88 6.43
N PRO A 19 0.25 -6.10 7.53
CA PRO A 19 -1.17 -6.45 7.44
C PRO A 19 -2.00 -5.35 6.75
N GLU A 20 -1.71 -4.07 6.99
CA GLU A 20 -2.38 -2.94 6.31
C GLU A 20 -2.15 -2.99 4.79
N SER A 21 -0.91 -3.23 4.36
CA SER A 21 -0.55 -3.38 2.95
C SER A 21 -1.24 -4.57 2.28
N ILE A 22 -1.39 -5.70 2.99
CA ILE A 22 -2.11 -6.88 2.49
C ILE A 22 -3.59 -6.55 2.28
N VAL A 23 -4.26 -5.96 3.29
CA VAL A 23 -5.68 -5.62 3.21
C VAL A 23 -5.95 -4.64 2.07
N MET A 24 -5.13 -3.59 1.93
CA MET A 24 -5.21 -2.63 0.82
C MET A 24 -5.03 -3.30 -0.54
N THR A 25 -4.04 -4.18 -0.68
CA THR A 25 -3.80 -4.90 -1.93
C THR A 25 -4.97 -5.83 -2.28
N MET A 26 -5.50 -6.54 -1.28
CA MET A 26 -6.66 -7.41 -1.45
C MET A 26 -7.91 -6.63 -1.85
N ALA A 27 -8.16 -5.48 -1.22
CA ALA A 27 -9.28 -4.61 -1.55
C ALA A 27 -9.17 -4.09 -2.99
N VAL A 28 -7.99 -3.67 -3.43
CA VAL A 28 -7.76 -3.24 -4.82
C VAL A 28 -7.97 -4.39 -5.82
N PHE A 29 -7.49 -5.60 -5.53
CA PHE A 29 -7.72 -6.77 -6.37
C PHE A 29 -9.20 -7.13 -6.45
N ALA A 30 -9.91 -7.08 -5.32
CA ALA A 30 -11.35 -7.34 -5.25
C ALA A 30 -12.15 -6.28 -6.04
N LEU A 31 -11.82 -5.00 -5.90
CA LEU A 31 -12.43 -3.90 -6.67
C LEU A 31 -12.18 -4.02 -8.17
N LEU A 32 -11.02 -4.55 -8.56
CA LEU A 32 -10.68 -4.81 -9.96
C LEU A 32 -11.34 -6.08 -10.51
N GLY A 33 -11.97 -6.90 -9.66
CA GLY A 33 -12.51 -8.21 -10.03
C GLY A 33 -11.43 -9.20 -10.47
N LEU A 34 -10.20 -9.04 -9.97
CA LEU A 34 -9.07 -9.90 -10.31
C LEU A 34 -9.02 -11.12 -9.39
N PRO A 35 -8.49 -12.27 -9.86
CA PRO A 35 -8.31 -13.43 -9.00
C PRO A 35 -7.34 -13.08 -7.86
N LEU A 36 -7.75 -13.37 -6.62
CA LEU A 36 -6.98 -13.14 -5.41
C LEU A 36 -5.82 -14.16 -5.31
N GLU A 37 -4.83 -14.00 -6.16
CA GLU A 37 -3.62 -14.83 -6.12
C GLU A 37 -2.70 -14.37 -4.99
N TRP A 38 -2.57 -15.20 -3.95
CA TRP A 38 -1.75 -14.90 -2.78
C TRP A 38 -0.30 -14.53 -3.11
N ARG A 39 0.30 -15.17 -4.13
CA ARG A 39 1.67 -14.86 -4.57
C ARG A 39 1.82 -13.42 -5.07
N LYS A 40 0.83 -12.91 -5.81
CA LYS A 40 0.82 -11.53 -6.32
C LYS A 40 0.49 -10.54 -5.21
N ILE A 41 -0.48 -10.87 -4.36
CA ILE A 41 -0.87 -10.04 -3.21
C ILE A 41 0.32 -9.87 -2.26
N ALA A 42 1.00 -10.95 -1.90
CA ALA A 42 2.16 -10.90 -1.02
C ALA A 42 3.32 -10.10 -1.63
N ALA A 43 3.57 -10.22 -2.94
CA ALA A 43 4.61 -9.46 -3.62
C ALA A 43 4.32 -7.95 -3.65
N VAL A 44 3.08 -7.57 -3.97
CA VAL A 44 2.65 -6.16 -3.98
C VAL A 44 2.63 -5.60 -2.56
N ALA A 45 2.10 -6.35 -1.59
CA ALA A 45 2.07 -5.93 -0.19
C ALA A 45 3.48 -5.72 0.37
N LEU A 46 4.44 -6.62 0.10
CA LEU A 46 5.83 -6.46 0.51
C LEU A 46 6.47 -5.21 -0.09
N LEU A 47 6.29 -4.97 -1.40
CA LEU A 47 6.77 -3.74 -2.04
C LEU A 47 6.14 -2.49 -1.45
N GLN A 48 4.85 -2.56 -1.10
CA GLN A 48 4.12 -1.48 -0.48
C GLN A 48 4.62 -1.20 0.95
N THR A 49 4.89 -2.24 1.75
CA THR A 49 5.47 -2.11 3.08
C THR A 49 6.86 -1.48 3.02
N VAL A 50 7.69 -1.86 2.04
CA VAL A 50 8.99 -1.22 1.81
C VAL A 50 8.82 0.25 1.42
N THR A 51 7.83 0.56 0.59
CA THR A 51 7.51 1.95 0.22
C THR A 51 7.01 2.75 1.43
N ASN A 52 6.39 2.10 2.42
CA ASN A 52 5.95 2.76 3.65
C ASN A 52 7.12 3.26 4.52
N LEU A 53 8.36 2.81 4.29
CA LEU A 53 9.55 3.42 4.89
C LEU A 53 9.72 4.90 4.47
N VAL A 54 9.09 5.35 3.37
CA VAL A 54 9.05 6.77 3.01
C VAL A 54 8.38 7.62 4.10
N ARG A 55 7.58 7.03 5.00
CA ARG A 55 7.05 7.71 6.19
C ARG A 55 8.13 8.11 7.22
N LEU A 56 9.32 7.51 7.17
CA LEU A 56 10.46 7.92 8.01
C LEU A 56 11.06 9.25 7.56
N LEU A 57 10.84 9.66 6.31
CA LEU A 57 11.17 11.02 5.89
C LEU A 57 10.14 11.99 6.50
N PRO A 58 10.57 13.16 7.00
CA PRO A 58 9.69 14.19 7.55
C PRO A 58 8.93 14.88 6.41
N ILE A 59 7.97 14.17 5.82
CA ILE A 59 7.10 14.64 4.74
C ILE A 59 5.74 14.97 5.35
N ALA A 60 5.11 16.04 4.86
CA ALA A 60 3.78 16.47 5.28
C ALA A 60 2.76 15.31 5.34
N PHE A 61 1.93 15.30 6.38
CA PHE A 61 0.83 14.36 6.54
C PHE A 61 -0.07 14.42 5.29
N GLY A 62 -0.26 13.28 4.60
CA GLY A 62 -1.02 13.18 3.34
C GLY A 62 -0.17 13.05 2.07
N MET A 63 1.08 13.54 2.03
CA MET A 63 1.93 13.30 0.86
C MET A 63 2.36 11.83 0.76
N HIS A 64 2.57 11.18 1.91
CA HIS A 64 2.85 9.75 1.97
C HIS A 64 1.67 8.92 1.45
N THR A 65 0.42 9.30 1.70
CA THR A 65 -0.76 8.55 1.19
C THR A 65 -0.87 8.67 -0.33
N VAL A 66 -0.59 9.85 -0.89
CA VAL A 66 -0.56 10.05 -2.35
C VAL A 66 0.55 9.19 -2.99
N ILE A 67 1.75 9.18 -2.40
CA ILE A 67 2.86 8.35 -2.89
C ILE A 67 2.49 6.87 -2.82
N LEU A 68 1.94 6.40 -1.69
CA LEU A 68 1.50 5.03 -1.54
C LEU A 68 0.41 4.66 -2.55
N ALA A 69 -0.56 5.55 -2.81
CA ALA A 69 -1.60 5.32 -3.80
C ALA A 69 -1.02 5.13 -5.21
N ILE A 70 -0.10 6.02 -5.61
CA ILE A 70 0.55 5.92 -6.92
C ILE A 70 1.37 4.63 -7.01
N SER A 71 2.16 4.30 -5.98
CA SER A 71 2.95 3.06 -5.93
C SER A 71 2.08 1.82 -6.01
N LEU A 72 0.97 1.77 -5.26
CA LEU A 72 0.04 0.64 -5.27
C LEU A 72 -0.60 0.44 -6.64
N ALA A 73 -1.00 1.53 -7.32
CA ALA A 73 -1.53 1.47 -8.67
C ALA A 73 -0.51 0.93 -9.68
N ILE A 74 0.75 1.36 -9.57
CA ILE A 74 1.85 0.90 -10.42
C ILE A 74 2.18 -0.57 -10.17
N TYR A 75 2.30 -0.99 -8.90
CA TYR A 75 2.59 -2.37 -8.54
C TYR A 75 1.46 -3.30 -8.96
N THR A 76 0.21 -2.92 -8.69
CA THR A 76 -0.95 -3.70 -9.13
C THR A 76 -0.93 -3.89 -10.64
N ARG A 77 -0.67 -2.82 -11.41
CA ARG A 77 -0.52 -2.90 -12.88
C ARG A 77 0.60 -3.84 -13.29
N LEU A 78 1.79 -3.73 -12.69
CA LEU A 78 2.95 -4.56 -13.04
C LEU A 78 2.67 -6.06 -12.85
N PHE A 79 1.95 -6.43 -11.79
CA PHE A 79 1.69 -7.83 -11.47
C PHE A 79 0.42 -8.41 -12.12
N THR A 80 -0.55 -7.59 -12.54
CA THR A 80 -1.83 -8.06 -13.10
C THR A 80 -2.04 -7.67 -14.56
N GLY A 81 -1.23 -6.78 -15.13
CA GLY A 81 -1.39 -6.30 -16.51
C GLY A 81 -2.69 -5.52 -16.74
N ALA A 82 -3.40 -5.14 -15.68
CA ALA A 82 -4.69 -4.47 -15.75
C ALA A 82 -4.59 -3.07 -16.40
N ARG A 83 -5.67 -2.64 -17.06
CA ARG A 83 -5.75 -1.33 -17.74
C ARG A 83 -5.56 -0.18 -16.74
N PHE A 84 -4.72 0.80 -17.11
CA PHE A 84 -4.30 1.91 -16.25
C PHE A 84 -5.47 2.65 -15.58
N SER A 85 -6.53 2.99 -16.33
CA SER A 85 -7.70 3.68 -15.76
C SER A 85 -8.43 2.89 -14.68
N ARG A 86 -8.51 1.55 -14.81
CA ARG A 86 -9.21 0.74 -13.81
C ARG A 86 -8.40 0.60 -12.54
N SER A 87 -7.09 0.39 -12.65
CA SER A 87 -6.19 0.32 -11.49
C SER A 87 -6.18 1.63 -10.71
N PHE A 88 -6.16 2.77 -11.40
CA PHE A 88 -6.17 4.08 -10.76
C PHE A 88 -7.50 4.35 -10.02
N LEU A 89 -8.63 4.00 -10.65
CA LEU A 89 -9.95 4.19 -10.06
C LEU A 89 -10.17 3.27 -8.84
N ALA A 90 -9.72 2.02 -8.90
CA ALA A 90 -9.79 1.08 -7.78
C ALA A 90 -8.97 1.56 -6.56
N VAL A 91 -7.76 2.10 -6.79
CA VAL A 91 -6.94 2.65 -5.71
C VAL A 91 -7.58 3.90 -5.10
N ILE A 92 -8.14 4.81 -5.89
CA ILE A 92 -8.85 6.00 -5.38
C ILE A 92 -10.02 5.58 -4.49
N ILE A 93 -10.84 4.62 -4.93
CA ILE A 93 -11.97 4.11 -4.13
C ILE A 93 -11.46 3.48 -2.83
N CYS A 94 -10.40 2.69 -2.90
CA CYS A 94 -9.82 2.03 -1.73
C CYS A 94 -9.31 3.05 -0.70
N PHE A 95 -8.62 4.10 -1.14
CA PHE A 95 -8.14 5.17 -0.27
C PHE A 95 -9.29 6.01 0.31
N PHE A 96 -10.32 6.30 -0.47
CA PHE A 96 -11.53 6.95 0.04
C PHE A 96 -12.19 6.10 1.15
N CYS A 97 -12.33 4.79 0.94
CA CYS A 97 -12.89 3.91 1.96
C CYS A 97 -12.03 3.86 3.23
N HIS A 98 -10.71 3.91 3.10
CA HIS A 98 -9.78 3.91 4.23
C HIS A 98 -9.77 5.22 5.02
N ILE A 99 -10.07 6.36 4.39
CA ILE A 99 -10.13 7.66 5.07
C ILE A 99 -11.42 7.82 5.90
N TYR A 100 -12.49 7.11 5.53
CA TYR A 100 -13.80 7.21 6.17
C TYR A 100 -14.03 6.22 7.32
N TYR A 101 -13.04 5.38 7.64
CA TYR A 101 -13.09 4.35 8.68
C TYR A 101 -11.98 4.57 9.70
#